data_AF-A0A9D9Q7N1-F1
#
_entry.id   AF-A0A9D9Q7N1-F1
#
_cell.length_a   1.000
_cell.length_b   1.000
_cell.length_c   1.000
_cell.angle_alpha   90.00
_cell.angle_beta   90.00
_cell.angle_gamma   90.00
#
_symmetry.space_group_name_H-M   'P 1'
#
loop_
_entity.id
_entity.type
_entity.pdbx_description
1 polymer ?
#
loop_
_entity_poly.entity_id
_entity_poly.type
_entity_poly.pdbx_seq_one_letter_code
_entity_poly.pdbx_strand_id
1 'polypeptide(L)'
;MQNILVAGERLVLRTGMSKDEFSKANIIQYINDKGYVAERNTDGEYVFREWCFDSVEESGSKIELSGDSFSGTTLYDILCEIQNSAGGDVCIKPNEIQKKYWNTVVALIQAVKSAAAQKVKIPNSGPLGIVCGADGSFLFLPDIILNRSLS
;
A
#
# COMPACT_ATOMS: atom_id res chain seq x y z
N MET A 1 -13.03 -0.03 7.47
CA MET A 1 -13.39 -0.58 6.15
C MET A 1 -12.08 -0.96 5.47
N GLN A 2 -11.80 -2.24 5.27
CA GLN A 2 -10.61 -2.66 4.50
C GLN A 2 -10.91 -2.46 3.02
N ASN A 3 -10.34 -1.39 2.45
CA ASN A 3 -10.56 -1.04 1.05
C ASN A 3 -9.64 -1.83 0.11
N ILE A 4 -8.55 -2.40 0.63
CA ILE A 4 -7.61 -3.21 -0.14
C ILE A 4 -7.72 -4.66 0.31
N LEU A 5 -7.97 -5.55 -0.64
CA LEU A 5 -8.08 -6.99 -0.42
C LEU A 5 -7.14 -7.72 -1.38
N VAL A 6 -6.47 -8.74 -0.87
CA VAL A 6 -5.82 -9.73 -1.73
C VAL A 6 -6.89 -10.78 -2.06
N ALA A 7 -7.42 -10.75 -3.28
CA ALA A 7 -8.47 -11.67 -3.73
C ALA A 7 -7.87 -12.65 -4.75
N GLY A 8 -7.43 -13.81 -4.27
CA GLY A 8 -6.80 -14.82 -5.13
C GLY A 8 -5.46 -14.34 -5.69
N GLU A 9 -5.33 -14.31 -7.02
CA GLU A 9 -4.11 -13.94 -7.74
C GLU A 9 -3.98 -12.43 -8.01
N ARG A 10 -4.89 -11.60 -7.48
CA ARG A 10 -4.92 -10.14 -7.75
C ARG A 10 -5.08 -9.33 -6.48
N LEU A 11 -4.49 -8.14 -6.49
CA LEU A 11 -4.76 -7.11 -5.48
C LEU A 11 -5.94 -6.28 -5.95
N VAL A 12 -6.96 -6.18 -5.10
CA VAL A 12 -8.23 -5.51 -5.42
C VAL A 12 -8.42 -4.32 -4.48
N LEU A 13 -8.62 -3.14 -5.07
CA LEU A 13 -9.03 -1.93 -4.38
C LEU A 13 -10.53 -1.72 -4.59
N ARG A 14 -11.30 -1.83 -3.50
CA ARG A 14 -12.71 -1.47 -3.46
C ARG A 14 -12.85 0.03 -3.33
N THR A 15 -13.37 0.66 -4.37
CA THR A 15 -13.49 2.13 -4.42
C THR A 15 -14.63 2.66 -3.56
N GLY A 16 -15.64 1.82 -3.28
CA GLY A 16 -16.88 2.23 -2.62
C GLY A 16 -17.81 3.10 -3.48
N MET A 17 -17.43 3.39 -4.72
CA MET A 17 -18.19 4.24 -5.66
C MET A 17 -19.07 3.40 -6.57
N SER A 18 -20.26 3.89 -6.86
CA SER A 18 -21.06 3.41 -8.00
C SER A 18 -20.43 3.81 -9.33
N LYS A 19 -20.89 3.21 -10.42
CA LYS A 19 -20.40 3.53 -11.77
C LYS A 19 -20.57 5.01 -12.15
N ASP A 20 -21.67 5.63 -11.73
CA ASP A 20 -21.95 7.04 -12.00
C ASP A 20 -21.01 7.96 -11.21
N GLU A 21 -20.82 7.68 -9.92
CA GLU A 21 -19.85 8.40 -9.06
C GLU A 21 -18.43 8.26 -9.59
N PHE A 22 -18.03 7.03 -9.96
CA PHE A 22 -16.71 6.73 -10.49
C PHE A 22 -16.43 7.45 -11.81
N SER A 23 -17.42 7.49 -12.72
CA SER A 23 -17.31 8.21 -14.00
C SER A 23 -17.19 9.72 -13.79
N LYS A 24 -17.97 10.29 -12.86
CA LYS A 24 -17.92 11.72 -12.52
C LYS A 24 -16.65 12.14 -11.79
N ALA A 25 -16.05 11.21 -11.05
CA ALA A 25 -14.85 11.48 -10.26
C ALA A 25 -13.58 11.64 -11.12
N ASN A 26 -13.65 11.41 -12.44
CA ASN A 26 -12.50 11.41 -13.35
C ASN A 26 -11.35 10.53 -12.86
N ILE A 27 -11.67 9.40 -12.20
CA ILE A 27 -10.65 8.51 -11.62
C ILE A 27 -9.93 7.70 -12.70
N ILE A 28 -10.62 7.42 -13.82
CA ILE A 28 -10.09 6.69 -14.98
C ILE A 28 -8.74 7.22 -15.46
N GLN A 29 -8.54 8.53 -15.44
CA GLN A 29 -7.28 9.13 -15.90
C GLN A 29 -6.09 8.73 -15.02
N TYR A 30 -6.35 8.43 -13.75
CA TYR A 30 -5.32 8.05 -12.79
C TYR A 30 -5.10 6.54 -12.74
N ILE A 31 -5.99 5.69 -13.28
CA ILE A 31 -5.80 4.21 -13.28
C ILE A 31 -4.46 3.81 -13.90
N ASN A 32 -3.99 4.58 -14.88
CA ASN A 32 -2.70 4.39 -15.54
C ASN A 32 -1.51 4.96 -14.76
N ASP A 33 -1.74 5.60 -13.62
CA ASP A 33 -0.68 6.07 -12.74
C ASP A 33 0.08 4.88 -12.18
N LYS A 34 1.39 5.07 -12.09
CA LYS A 34 2.32 4.03 -11.71
C LYS A 34 2.50 4.02 -10.20
N GLY A 35 2.28 2.86 -9.61
CA GLY A 35 2.83 2.43 -8.34
C GLY A 35 4.18 1.75 -8.54
N TYR A 36 4.76 1.28 -7.43
CA TYR A 36 6.03 0.56 -7.46
C TYR A 36 6.03 -0.59 -6.47
N VAL A 37 6.53 -1.74 -6.91
CA VAL A 37 7.00 -2.81 -6.03
C VAL A 37 8.47 -2.58 -5.76
N ALA A 38 8.86 -2.55 -4.48
CA ALA A 38 10.22 -2.48 -4.02
C ALA A 38 10.62 -3.82 -3.40
N GLU A 39 11.65 -4.46 -3.95
CA GLU A 39 12.16 -5.76 -3.52
C GLU A 39 13.66 -5.68 -3.27
N ARG A 40 14.18 -6.50 -2.35
CA ARG A 40 15.63 -6.56 -2.13
C ARG A 40 16.27 -7.52 -3.13
N ASN A 41 17.34 -7.07 -3.78
CA ASN A 41 18.21 -7.96 -4.53
C ASN A 41 19.13 -8.76 -3.57
N THR A 42 19.97 -9.63 -4.16
CA THR A 42 20.95 -10.45 -3.43
C THR A 42 21.99 -9.63 -2.66
N ASP A 43 22.23 -8.39 -3.07
CA ASP A 43 23.17 -7.46 -2.43
C ASP A 43 22.52 -6.65 -1.30
N GLY A 44 21.22 -6.86 -1.04
CA GLY A 44 20.45 -6.18 -0.01
C GLY A 44 19.96 -4.78 -0.40
N GLU A 45 20.12 -4.39 -1.66
CA GLU A 45 19.64 -3.12 -2.20
C GLU A 45 18.20 -3.25 -2.69
N TYR A 46 17.42 -2.17 -2.58
CA TYR A 46 16.07 -2.14 -3.13
C TYR A 46 16.07 -1.89 -4.63
N VAL A 47 15.42 -2.77 -5.38
CA VAL A 47 15.10 -2.62 -6.80
C VAL A 47 13.61 -2.30 -6.93
N PHE A 48 13.27 -1.42 -7.87
CA PHE A 48 11.91 -0.94 -8.07
C PHE A 48 11.36 -1.40 -9.42
N ARG A 49 10.20 -2.06 -9.39
CA ARG A 49 9.42 -2.44 -10.58
C ARG A 49 8.13 -1.66 -10.61
N GLU A 50 7.75 -1.17 -11.79
CA GLU A 50 6.46 -0.50 -11.96
C GLU A 50 5.29 -1.45 -11.69
N TRP A 51 4.24 -0.93 -11.07
CA TRP A 51 3.00 -1.64 -10.79
C TRP A 51 1.82 -0.72 -11.12
N CYS A 52 0.77 -1.22 -11.75
CA CYS A 52 -0.43 -0.44 -12.05
C CYS A 52 -1.69 -1.28 -11.88
N PHE A 53 -2.83 -0.59 -11.77
CA PHE A 53 -4.12 -1.22 -11.98
C PHE A 53 -4.30 -1.44 -13.49
N ASP A 54 -4.73 -2.64 -13.88
CA ASP A 54 -4.94 -3.00 -15.28
C ASP A 54 -6.41 -3.35 -15.59
N SER A 55 -7.26 -3.46 -14.57
CA SER A 55 -8.66 -3.86 -14.70
C SER A 55 -9.58 -3.03 -13.79
N VAL A 56 -10.78 -2.76 -14.32
CA VAL A 56 -11.88 -2.03 -13.67
C VAL A 56 -13.13 -2.87 -13.82
N GLU A 57 -13.69 -3.31 -12.69
CA GLU A 57 -14.85 -4.18 -12.67
C GLU A 57 -15.95 -3.61 -11.78
N GLU A 58 -17.20 -3.95 -12.09
CA GLU A 58 -18.34 -3.61 -11.25
C GLU A 58 -18.76 -4.87 -10.47
N SER A 59 -18.63 -4.81 -9.15
CA SER A 59 -18.97 -5.88 -8.22
C SER A 59 -20.00 -5.37 -7.22
N GLY A 60 -21.18 -5.97 -7.20
CA GLY A 60 -22.24 -5.60 -6.25
C GLY A 60 -22.63 -4.11 -6.29
N SER A 61 -22.76 -3.52 -7.50
CA SER A 61 -23.04 -2.10 -7.77
C SER A 61 -21.94 -1.10 -7.42
N LYS A 62 -20.75 -1.59 -7.04
CA LYS A 62 -19.59 -0.77 -6.71
C LYS A 62 -18.43 -1.09 -7.64
N ILE A 63 -17.60 -0.09 -7.92
CA ILE A 63 -16.41 -0.25 -8.74
C ILE A 63 -15.27 -0.81 -7.91
N GLU A 64 -14.59 -1.80 -8.47
CA GLU A 64 -13.36 -2.40 -7.96
C GLU A 64 -12.26 -2.21 -9.01
N LEU A 65 -11.05 -1.86 -8.55
CA LEU A 65 -9.85 -1.80 -9.38
C LEU A 65 -8.97 -2.99 -9.03
N SER A 66 -8.32 -3.61 -10.01
CA SER A 66 -7.38 -4.69 -9.73
C SER A 66 -6.08 -4.58 -10.52
N GLY A 67 -5.00 -5.09 -9.92
CA GLY A 67 -3.67 -5.22 -10.53
C GLY A 67 -2.98 -6.52 -10.09
N ASP A 68 -1.70 -6.67 -10.44
CA ASP A 68 -0.86 -7.80 -10.03
C ASP A 68 -1.00 -8.05 -8.51
N SER A 69 -1.08 -9.32 -8.12
CA SER A 69 -1.09 -9.68 -6.70
C SER A 69 0.13 -9.16 -5.96
N PHE A 70 -0.12 -8.80 -4.70
CA PHE A 70 0.92 -8.52 -3.74
C PHE A 70 0.42 -8.96 -2.35
N SER A 71 1.12 -9.89 -1.73
CA SER A 71 0.76 -10.41 -0.42
C SER A 71 1.38 -9.56 0.68
N GLY A 72 0.53 -8.98 1.53
CA GLY A 72 1.02 -8.22 2.67
C GLY A 72 -0.10 -7.56 3.47
N THR A 73 0.32 -6.75 4.43
CA THR A 73 -0.57 -5.95 5.28
C THR A 73 -0.33 -4.49 5.03
N THR A 74 -1.39 -3.66 5.03
CA THR A 74 -1.21 -2.21 4.84
C THR A 74 -0.38 -1.61 5.98
N LEU A 75 0.39 -0.57 5.70
CA LEU A 75 1.11 0.17 6.74
C LEU A 75 0.12 0.74 7.77
N TYR A 76 -1.08 1.15 7.34
CA TYR A 76 -2.15 1.58 8.23
C TYR A 76 -2.51 0.49 9.26
N ASP A 77 -2.81 -0.72 8.81
CA ASP A 77 -3.18 -1.83 9.70
C ASP A 77 -2.04 -2.18 10.67
N ILE A 78 -0.78 -2.15 10.19
CA ILE A 78 0.41 -2.32 11.03
C ILE A 78 0.47 -1.24 12.12
N LEU A 79 0.28 0.03 11.76
CA LEU A 79 0.32 1.15 12.70
C LEU A 79 -0.82 1.06 13.73
N CYS A 80 -2.02 0.65 13.31
CA CYS A 80 -3.14 0.39 14.22
C CYS A 80 -2.84 -0.76 15.18
N GLU A 81 -2.22 -1.85 14.72
CA GLU A 81 -1.84 -2.97 15.59
C GLU A 81 -0.79 -2.55 16.63
N ILE A 82 0.21 -1.77 16.20
CA ILE A 82 1.20 -1.17 17.11
C ILE A 82 0.51 -0.31 18.17
N GLN A 83 -0.39 0.59 17.75
CA GLN A 83 -1.11 1.50 18.63
C GLN A 83 -1.97 0.74 19.65
N ASN A 84 -2.73 -0.27 19.19
CA ASN A 84 -3.61 -1.05 20.06
C ASN A 84 -2.84 -1.95 21.03
N SER A 85 -1.60 -2.32 20.68
CA SER A 85 -0.72 -3.08 21.56
C SER A 85 0.03 -2.22 22.60
N ALA A 86 -0.01 -0.89 22.46
CA ALA A 86 0.78 0.04 23.27
C ALA A 86 0.18 0.27 24.66
N GLY A 87 0.82 -0.29 25.70
CA GLY A 87 0.47 -0.05 27.11
C GLY A 87 1.00 1.24 27.73
N GLY A 88 1.30 2.28 26.93
CA GLY A 88 1.72 3.61 27.42
C GLY A 88 3.16 4.03 27.12
N ASP A 89 4.14 3.10 27.11
CA ASP A 89 5.58 3.42 26.94
C ASP A 89 6.25 2.67 25.76
N VAL A 90 5.78 2.96 24.53
CA VAL A 90 6.23 2.32 23.27
C VAL A 90 7.75 2.43 23.06
N CYS A 91 8.36 3.54 23.49
CA CYS A 91 9.76 3.83 23.22
C CYS A 91 10.74 3.27 24.27
N ILE A 92 10.25 2.77 25.42
CA ILE A 92 11.10 2.38 26.55
C ILE A 92 11.07 0.86 26.75
N LYS A 93 9.91 0.22 26.57
CA LYS A 93 9.74 -1.24 26.69
C LYS A 93 8.85 -1.76 25.57
N PRO A 94 9.39 -1.88 24.34
CA PRO A 94 8.60 -2.37 23.23
C PRO A 94 8.17 -3.81 23.48
N ASN A 95 6.88 -4.10 23.28
CA ASN A 95 6.36 -5.46 23.30
C ASN A 95 6.77 -6.23 22.03
N GLU A 96 6.45 -7.52 21.96
CA GLU A 96 6.84 -8.37 20.81
C GLU A 96 6.20 -7.92 19.48
N ILE A 97 4.97 -7.39 19.50
CA ILE A 97 4.28 -6.83 18.32
C ILE A 97 5.06 -5.62 17.79
N GLN A 98 5.44 -4.72 18.68
CA GLN A 98 6.19 -3.50 18.36
C GLN A 98 7.58 -3.83 17.81
N LYS A 99 8.30 -4.79 18.42
CA LYS A 99 9.60 -5.27 17.92
C LYS A 99 9.48 -5.88 16.53
N LYS A 100 8.45 -6.72 16.30
CA LYS A 100 8.17 -7.34 15.00
C LYS A 100 8.05 -6.28 13.91
N TYR A 101 7.20 -5.28 14.11
CA TYR A 101 6.93 -4.26 13.09
C TYR A 101 7.98 -3.16 12.99
N TRP A 102 8.82 -2.97 14.02
CA TRP A 102 9.92 -2.02 13.96
C TRP A 102 10.86 -2.30 12.78
N ASN A 103 11.18 -3.58 12.54
CA ASN A 103 12.00 -3.98 11.40
C ASN A 103 11.33 -3.64 10.06
N THR A 104 10.01 -3.83 9.94
CA THR A 104 9.24 -3.44 8.75
C THR A 104 9.30 -1.94 8.51
N VAL A 105 9.12 -1.13 9.56
CA VAL A 105 9.18 0.35 9.44
C VAL A 105 10.58 0.82 9.05
N VAL A 106 11.63 0.25 9.67
CA VAL A 106 13.03 0.58 9.31
C VAL A 106 13.33 0.19 7.86
N ALA A 107 12.90 -1.00 7.43
CA ALA A 107 13.06 -1.46 6.06
C ALA A 107 12.30 -0.57 5.06
N LEU A 108 11.09 -0.11 5.41
CA LEU A 108 10.33 0.83 4.59
C LEU A 108 11.06 2.17 4.43
N ILE A 109 11.61 2.72 5.52
CA ILE A 109 12.42 3.95 5.48
C ILE A 109 13.64 3.76 4.56
N GLN A 110 14.29 2.59 4.62
CA GLN A 110 15.41 2.26 3.74
C GLN A 110 14.97 2.18 2.27
N ALA A 111 13.81 1.57 1.97
CA ALA A 111 13.25 1.53 0.62
C ALA A 111 12.97 2.93 0.09
N VAL A 112 12.33 3.79 0.87
CA VAL A 112 12.03 5.19 0.46
C VAL A 112 13.31 5.98 0.20
N LYS A 113 14.33 5.84 1.05
CA LYS A 113 15.64 6.47 0.84
C LYS A 113 16.33 5.94 -0.43
N SER A 114 16.25 4.63 -0.67
CA SER A 114 16.82 3.99 -1.86
C SER A 114 16.16 4.52 -3.13
N ALA A 115 14.83 4.66 -3.15
CA ALA A 115 14.11 5.26 -4.27
C ALA A 115 14.57 6.68 -4.58
N ALA A 116 14.73 7.51 -3.54
CA ALA A 116 15.23 8.88 -3.71
C ALA A 116 16.65 8.90 -4.31
N ALA A 117 17.54 8.03 -3.83
CA ALA A 117 18.90 7.90 -4.37
C ALA A 117 18.91 7.45 -5.84
N GLN A 118 17.98 6.56 -6.21
CA GLN A 118 17.80 6.05 -7.57
C GLN A 118 16.92 6.94 -8.46
N LYS A 119 16.44 8.08 -7.94
CA LYS A 119 15.51 9.01 -8.62
C LYS A 119 14.17 8.38 -9.02
N VAL A 120 13.76 7.32 -8.33
CA VAL A 120 12.41 6.74 -8.43
C VAL A 120 11.45 7.60 -7.61
N LYS A 121 10.42 8.14 -8.26
CA LYS A 121 9.38 8.94 -7.61
C LYS A 121 8.27 8.03 -7.09
N ILE A 122 8.35 7.67 -5.82
CA ILE A 122 7.30 6.90 -5.15
C ILE A 122 6.03 7.78 -4.99
N PRO A 123 4.84 7.28 -5.32
CA PRO A 123 3.57 7.96 -5.07
C PRO A 123 3.30 8.23 -3.58
N ASN A 124 2.62 9.33 -3.26
CA ASN A 124 2.31 9.67 -1.88
C ASN A 124 0.91 9.18 -1.46
N SER A 125 0.77 7.86 -1.40
CA SER A 125 -0.53 7.19 -1.21
C SER A 125 -0.91 7.00 0.27
N GLY A 126 -0.13 7.58 1.20
CA GLY A 126 -0.33 7.45 2.65
C GLY A 126 -0.20 6.00 3.17
N PRO A 127 -0.44 5.76 4.48
CA PRO A 127 -0.28 4.43 5.08
C PRO A 127 -1.23 3.35 4.54
N LEU A 128 -2.41 3.75 4.05
CA LEU A 128 -3.33 2.81 3.39
C LEU A 128 -2.80 2.38 2.01
N GLY A 129 -2.02 3.22 1.34
CA GLY A 129 -1.50 2.97 0.00
C GLY A 129 -0.16 2.25 -0.03
N ILE A 130 0.35 1.83 1.13
CA ILE A 130 1.60 1.09 1.27
C ILE A 130 1.25 -0.28 1.81
N VAL A 131 1.56 -1.33 1.05
CA VAL A 131 1.39 -2.73 1.48
C VAL A 131 2.77 -3.30 1.79
N CYS A 132 2.94 -3.84 2.99
CA CYS A 132 4.18 -4.40 3.51
C CYS A 132 4.16 -5.93 3.38
N GLY A 133 5.06 -6.47 2.55
CA GLY A 133 5.26 -7.90 2.40
C GLY A 133 6.01 -8.50 3.59
N ALA A 134 5.74 -9.77 3.89
CA ALA A 134 6.40 -10.49 4.99
C ALA A 134 7.89 -10.75 4.73
N ASP A 135 8.30 -10.72 3.46
CA ASP A 135 9.67 -10.88 2.97
C ASP A 135 10.47 -9.57 2.95
N GLY A 136 9.88 -8.46 3.40
CA GLY A 136 10.51 -7.14 3.37
C GLY A 136 10.41 -6.41 2.03
N SER A 137 9.59 -6.93 1.10
CA SER A 137 9.13 -6.19 -0.07
C SER A 137 8.03 -5.18 0.29
N PHE A 138 7.83 -4.19 -0.55
CA PHE A 138 6.80 -3.17 -0.37
C PHE A 138 6.08 -2.87 -1.69
N LEU A 139 4.77 -2.75 -1.65
CA LEU A 139 4.00 -2.18 -2.75
C LEU A 139 3.55 -0.77 -2.35
N PHE A 140 3.98 0.20 -3.13
CA PHE A 140 3.49 1.56 -3.13
C PHE A 140 2.43 1.67 -4.21
N LEU A 141 1.16 1.73 -3.81
CA LEU A 141 0.06 1.91 -4.74
C LEU A 141 0.19 3.27 -5.45
N PRO A 142 -0.32 3.42 -6.68
CA PRO A 142 -0.44 4.71 -7.33
C PRO A 142 -1.17 5.73 -6.45
N ASP A 143 -1.03 7.04 -6.75
CA ASP A 143 -1.60 8.17 -5.97
C ASP A 143 -3.14 8.31 -6.12
N ILE A 144 -3.82 7.17 -6.21
CA ILE A 144 -5.21 7.03 -6.60
C ILE A 144 -6.06 6.73 -5.36
N ILE A 145 -7.19 7.44 -5.25
CA ILE A 145 -8.36 7.17 -4.39
C ILE A 145 -8.19 7.39 -2.88
N LEU A 146 -7.01 7.31 -2.28
CA LEU A 146 -6.91 7.37 -0.81
C LEU A 146 -7.06 8.79 -0.23
N ASN A 147 -6.77 9.84 -1.00
CA ASN A 147 -6.92 11.22 -0.56
C ASN A 147 -8.39 11.73 -0.58
N ARG A 148 -9.36 10.98 -1.13
CA ARG A 148 -10.78 11.40 -1.22
C ARG A 148 -11.76 10.56 -0.41
N SER A 149 -11.37 9.41 0.14
CA SER A 149 -12.24 8.60 1.02
C SER A 149 -12.25 9.04 2.50
N LEU A 150 -11.58 10.15 2.84
CA LEU A 150 -11.53 10.72 4.20
C LEU A 150 -12.36 12.01 4.37
N SER A 151 -13.15 12.40 3.37
CA SER A 151 -14.09 13.53 3.47
C SER A 151 -15.52 13.06 3.67
#